data_AF-A0A8B7PKF6-F1
#
_entry.id   AF-A0A8B7PKF6-F1
#
_cell.length_a   1.000
_cell.length_b   1.000
_cell.length_c   1.000
_cell.angle_alpha   90.00
_cell.angle_beta   90.00
_cell.angle_gamma   90.00
#
_symmetry.space_group_name_H-M   'P 1'
#
loop_
_entity.id
_entity.type
_entity.pdbx_description
1 polymer ?
#
loop_
_entity_poly.entity_id
_entity_poly.type
_entity_poly.pdbx_seq_one_letter_code
_entity_poly.pdbx_strand_id
1 'polypeptide(L)'
;QQFEALVRKDPRFELVCPTVLGLVCFRVKVVRDENAFNKRLLQRLNKDGDIHLVASEARGVYFLRVAVCSRFTESEDMEFAWRTIERTTSVMLAEEQRAE
;
A
#
# COMPACT_ATOMS: atom_id res chain seq x y z
N GLN A 1 -5.36 -6.79 13.00
CA GLN A 1 -6.37 -6.88 11.92
C GLN A 1 -6.90 -5.51 11.48
N GLN A 2 -6.63 -4.41 12.21
CA GLN A 2 -7.09 -3.06 11.85
C GLN A 2 -6.62 -2.61 10.46
N PHE A 3 -5.33 -2.77 10.14
CA PHE A 3 -4.78 -2.37 8.83
C PHE A 3 -5.44 -3.10 7.65
N GLU A 4 -5.75 -4.40 7.81
CA GLU A 4 -6.47 -5.17 6.80
C GLU A 4 -7.87 -4.61 6.54
N ALA A 5 -8.60 -4.24 7.60
CA ALA A 5 -9.93 -3.65 7.47
C ALA A 5 -9.89 -2.30 6.74
N LEU A 6 -8.84 -1.49 6.97
CA LEU A 6 -8.62 -0.23 6.24
C LEU A 6 -8.40 -0.49 4.74
N VAL A 7 -7.55 -1.47 4.41
CA VAL A 7 -7.29 -1.84 3.01
C VAL A 7 -8.57 -2.32 2.31
N ARG A 8 -9.37 -3.18 2.98
CA ARG A 8 -10.63 -3.68 2.41
C ARG A 8 -11.69 -2.61 2.24
N LYS A 9 -11.65 -1.54 3.04
CA LYS A 9 -12.63 -0.45 2.99
C LYS A 9 -12.47 0.39 1.73
N ASP A 10 -11.25 0.45 1.17
CA ASP A 10 -10.96 1.22 -0.02
C ASP A 10 -10.99 0.32 -1.28
N PRO A 11 -11.93 0.53 -2.21
CA PRO A 11 -12.06 -0.32 -3.41
C PRO A 11 -10.91 -0.15 -4.40
N ARG A 12 -10.03 0.85 -4.20
CA ARG A 12 -8.85 1.05 -5.05
C ARG A 12 -7.76 0.01 -4.81
N PHE A 13 -7.78 -0.59 -3.63
CA PHE A 13 -6.80 -1.55 -3.16
C PHE A 13 -7.37 -2.96 -3.14
N GLU A 14 -6.49 -3.94 -3.36
CA GLU A 14 -6.79 -5.36 -3.31
C GLU A 14 -5.81 -6.06 -2.37
N LEU A 15 -6.31 -6.97 -1.54
CA LEU A 15 -5.48 -7.87 -0.75
C LEU A 15 -5.03 -9.05 -1.61
N VAL A 16 -3.71 -9.23 -1.72
CA VAL A 16 -3.12 -10.29 -2.57
C VAL A 16 -3.04 -11.62 -1.84
N CYS A 17 -2.92 -11.58 -0.52
CA CYS A 17 -2.77 -12.74 0.34
C CYS A 17 -3.62 -12.54 1.62
N PRO A 18 -4.11 -13.63 2.27
CA PRO A 18 -4.67 -13.53 3.61
C PRO A 18 -3.63 -12.97 4.58
N THR A 19 -4.05 -12.07 5.48
CA THR A 19 -3.17 -11.52 6.52
C THR A 19 -2.78 -12.62 7.51
N VAL A 20 -1.49 -12.87 7.64
CA VAL A 20 -0.95 -13.88 8.57
C VAL A 20 0.19 -13.24 9.37
N LEU A 21 0.19 -13.41 10.69
CA LEU A 21 1.24 -12.91 11.60
C LEU A 21 1.52 -11.39 11.49
N GLY A 22 0.50 -10.59 11.19
CA GLY A 22 0.64 -9.13 11.05
C GLY A 22 1.25 -8.69 9.71
N LEU A 23 1.48 -9.61 8.77
CA LEU A 23 1.88 -9.32 7.40
C LEU A 23 0.65 -9.10 6.52
N VAL A 24 0.50 -7.90 5.98
CA VAL A 24 -0.58 -7.56 5.04
C VAL A 24 0.02 -7.39 3.64
N CYS A 25 -0.41 -8.21 2.69
CA CYS A 25 -0.06 -8.06 1.27
C CYS A 25 -1.18 -7.32 0.54
N PHE A 26 -0.88 -6.19 -0.10
CA PHE A 26 -1.87 -5.41 -0.85
C PHE A 26 -1.28 -4.79 -2.12
N ARG A 27 -2.15 -4.40 -3.06
CA ARG A 27 -1.77 -3.69 -4.28
C ARG A 27 -2.88 -2.76 -4.76
N VAL A 28 -2.53 -1.76 -5.56
CA VAL A 28 -3.49 -0.89 -6.25
C VAL A 28 -3.89 -1.51 -7.60
N LYS A 29 -5.21 -1.60 -7.87
CA LYS A 29 -5.81 -2.26 -9.06
C LYS A 29 -6.50 -1.30 -10.04
N VAL A 30 -6.71 -0.05 -9.66
CA VAL A 30 -7.53 0.90 -10.44
C VAL A 30 -6.84 1.54 -11.64
N VAL A 31 -5.65 1.07 -12.01
CA VAL A 31 -4.80 1.66 -13.06
C VAL A 31 -4.50 0.65 -14.16
N ARG A 32 -4.22 1.13 -15.37
CA ARG A 32 -3.87 0.25 -16.52
C ARG A 32 -2.57 -0.52 -16.29
N ASP A 33 -1.53 0.15 -15.80
CA ASP A 33 -0.24 -0.48 -15.47
C ASP A 33 -0.08 -0.59 -13.95
N GLU A 34 -0.75 -1.59 -13.38
CA GLU A 34 -0.73 -1.86 -11.94
C GLU A 34 0.70 -2.08 -11.43
N ASN A 35 1.53 -2.82 -12.16
CA ASN A 35 2.86 -3.17 -11.69
C ASN A 35 3.80 -1.96 -11.67
N ALA A 36 3.81 -1.14 -12.72
CA ALA A 36 4.62 0.07 -12.74
C ALA A 36 4.13 1.09 -11.70
N PHE A 37 2.80 1.24 -11.55
CA PHE A 37 2.23 2.15 -10.56
C PHE A 37 2.62 1.75 -9.13
N ASN A 38 2.45 0.48 -8.76
CA ASN A 38 2.81 0.00 -7.41
C ASN A 38 4.33 0.11 -7.15
N LYS A 39 5.19 -0.05 -8.18
CA LYS A 39 6.65 0.20 -8.08
C LYS A 39 6.95 1.66 -7.77
N ARG A 40 6.34 2.61 -8.47
CA ARG A 40 6.52 4.04 -8.21
C ARG A 40 5.96 4.46 -6.86
N LEU A 41 4.81 3.91 -6.47
CA LEU A 41 4.19 4.15 -5.17
C LEU A 41 5.13 3.75 -4.04
N LEU A 42 5.75 2.55 -4.11
CA LEU A 42 6.75 2.13 -3.14
C LEU A 42 7.92 3.12 -3.05
N GLN A 43 8.47 3.52 -4.19
CA GLN A 43 9.61 4.43 -4.23
C GLN A 43 9.28 5.78 -3.60
N ARG A 44 8.07 6.31 -3.84
CA ARG A 44 7.64 7.59 -3.25
C ARG A 44 7.45 7.47 -1.74
N LEU A 45 6.76 6.43 -1.28
CA LEU A 45 6.53 6.19 0.15
C LEU A 45 7.85 6.00 0.92
N ASN A 46 8.77 5.20 0.39
CA ASN A 46 10.08 4.99 1.02
C ASN A 46 11.00 6.22 0.93
N LYS A 47 10.81 7.09 -0.07
CA LYS A 47 11.57 8.34 -0.22
C LYS A 47 11.12 9.41 0.77
N ASP A 48 9.81 9.49 1.05
CA ASP A 48 9.26 10.43 2.03
C ASP A 48 9.74 10.10 3.45
N GLY A 49 10.04 8.83 3.74
CA GLY A 49 10.67 8.41 4.99
C GLY A 49 9.73 8.27 6.18
N ASP A 50 8.47 8.71 6.05
CA ASP A 50 7.42 8.57 7.06
C ASP A 50 7.08 7.09 7.33
N ILE A 51 7.08 6.26 6.29
CA ILE A 51 6.82 4.83 6.39
C ILE A 51 7.79 4.04 5.51
N HIS A 52 8.14 2.84 5.97
CA HIS A 52 8.93 1.90 5.19
C HIS A 52 8.10 0.70 4.80
N LEU A 53 7.99 0.45 3.50
CA LEU A 53 7.31 -0.71 2.93
C LEU A 53 8.30 -1.55 2.13
N VAL A 54 7.95 -2.82 1.94
CA VAL A 54 8.69 -3.74 1.09
C VAL A 54 7.75 -4.29 0.04
N ALA A 55 8.19 -4.38 -1.21
CA ALA A 55 7.40 -5.04 -2.25
C ALA A 55 7.88 -6.47 -2.52
N SER A 56 7.04 -7.22 -3.23
CA SER A 56 7.35 -8.52 -3.77
C SER A 56 6.64 -8.74 -5.08
N GLU A 57 7.21 -9.63 -5.89
CA GLU A 57 6.63 -10.04 -7.15
C GLU A 57 6.45 -11.55 -7.12
N ALA A 58 5.24 -12.01 -7.41
CA ALA A 58 4.93 -13.43 -7.51
C ALA A 58 4.07 -13.66 -8.76
N ARG A 59 4.49 -14.59 -9.63
CA ARG A 59 3.75 -14.94 -10.87
C ARG A 59 3.45 -13.72 -11.75
N GLY A 60 4.38 -12.76 -11.81
CA GLY A 60 4.20 -11.50 -12.57
C GLY A 60 3.28 -10.47 -11.92
N VAL A 61 2.78 -10.72 -10.70
CA VAL A 61 1.98 -9.77 -9.92
C VAL A 61 2.88 -9.06 -8.93
N TYR A 62 3.02 -7.74 -9.07
CA TYR A 62 3.75 -6.89 -8.14
C TYR A 62 2.83 -6.35 -7.05
N PHE A 63 3.25 -6.48 -5.79
CA PHE A 63 2.45 -6.09 -4.63
C PHE A 63 3.31 -5.59 -3.47
N LEU A 64 2.70 -4.79 -2.61
CA LEU A 64 3.29 -4.18 -1.44
C LEU A 64 3.00 -5.06 -0.22
N ARG A 65 3.93 -5.07 0.73
CA ARG A 65 3.80 -5.77 2.00
C ARG A 65 4.15 -4.84 3.14
N VAL A 66 3.31 -4.83 4.16
CA VAL A 66 3.62 -4.21 5.46
C VAL A 66 3.60 -5.28 6.53
N ALA A 67 4.63 -5.28 7.37
CA ALA A 67 4.76 -6.20 8.49
C ALA A 67 4.60 -5.41 9.79
N VAL A 68 3.47 -5.60 10.46
CA VAL A 68 3.20 -4.99 11.76
C VAL A 68 3.59 -5.99 12.85
N CYS A 69 4.83 -5.89 13.33
CA CYS A 69 5.40 -6.85 14.29
C CYS A 69 5.92 -6.20 15.58
N SER A 70 5.84 -4.88 15.71
CA SER A 70 6.29 -4.17 16.92
C SER A 70 5.21 -4.20 18.00
N ARG A 71 5.62 -4.45 19.25
CA ARG A 71 4.74 -4.32 20.42
C ARG A 71 4.39 -2.86 20.75
N PHE A 72 5.14 -1.91 20.18
CA PHE A 72 4.91 -0.48 20.34
C PHE A 72 3.99 0.10 19.27
N THR A 73 3.59 -0.69 18.25
CA THR A 73 2.67 -0.18 17.23
C THR A 73 1.28 -0.04 17.81
N GLU A 74 0.81 1.20 17.87
CA GLU A 74 -0.54 1.54 18.32
C GLU A 74 -1.50 1.68 17.13
N SER A 75 -2.78 1.79 17.44
CA SER A 75 -3.83 2.00 16.44
C SER A 75 -3.61 3.27 15.61
N GLU A 76 -3.08 4.32 16.25
CA GLU A 76 -2.78 5.60 15.61
C GLU A 76 -1.66 5.48 14.57
N ASP A 77 -0.63 4.68 14.83
CA ASP A 77 0.44 4.41 13.85
C ASP A 77 -0.10 3.69 12.62
N MET A 78 -1.01 2.73 12.81
CA MET A 78 -1.64 2.00 11.70
C MET A 78 -2.50 2.93 10.85
N GLU A 79 -3.26 3.83 11.48
CA GLU A 79 -4.03 4.85 10.77
C GLU A 79 -3.13 5.86 10.05
N PHE A 80 -2.06 6.32 10.68
CA PHE A 80 -1.09 7.21 10.07
C PHE A 80 -0.47 6.58 8.83
N ALA A 81 0.02 5.34 8.94
CA ALA A 81 0.60 4.62 7.82
C ALA A 81 -0.40 4.45 6.68
N TRP A 82 -1.65 4.08 6.99
CA TRP A 82 -2.70 3.94 5.99
C TRP A 82 -3.04 5.27 5.32
N ARG A 83 -3.24 6.35 6.07
CA ARG A 83 -3.53 7.69 5.52
C ARG A 83 -2.40 8.18 4.61
N THR A 84 -1.14 7.89 4.94
CA THR A 84 0.00 8.21 4.08
C THR A 84 -0.05 7.44 2.76
N ILE A 85 -0.33 6.13 2.80
CA ILE A 85 -0.50 5.32 1.59
C ILE A 85 -1.66 5.83 0.74
N GLU A 86 -2.81 6.09 1.36
CA GLU A 86 -4.03 6.56 0.69
C GLU A 86 -3.84 7.93 0.03
N ARG A 87 -3.24 8.88 0.76
CA ARG A 87 -2.93 10.22 0.25
C ARG A 87 -1.97 10.17 -0.92
N THR A 88 -0.85 9.45 -0.79
CA THR A 88 0.15 9.34 -1.85
C THR A 88 -0.45 8.65 -3.08
N THR A 89 -1.26 7.61 -2.88
CA THR A 89 -1.98 6.93 -3.97
C THR A 89 -2.93 7.91 -4.68
N SER A 90 -3.71 8.69 -3.93
CA SER A 90 -4.66 9.65 -4.48
C SER A 90 -3.97 10.74 -5.31
N VAL A 91 -2.84 11.26 -4.83
CA VAL A 91 -2.02 12.24 -5.56
C VAL A 91 -1.47 11.63 -6.85
N MET A 92 -0.91 10.42 -6.79
CA MET A 92 -0.35 9.74 -7.96
C MET A 92 -1.42 9.39 -9.01
N LEU A 93 -2.62 9.00 -8.57
CA LEU A 93 -3.75 8.76 -9.47
C LEU A 93 -4.20 10.05 -10.18
N ALA A 94 -4.26 11.16 -9.45
CA ALA A 94 -4.60 12.46 -10.05
C ALA A 94 -3.50 12.97 -11.00
N GLU A 95 -2.23 12.68 -10.73
CA GLU A 95 -1.11 12.97 -11.63
C GLU A 95 -1.20 12.16 -12.93
N GLU A 96 -1.54 10.86 -12.87
CA GLU A 96 -1.74 10.05 -14.08
C GLU A 96 -2.92 10.54 -14.92
N GLN A 97 -4.05 10.90 -14.29
CA GLN A 97 -5.21 11.45 -14.99
C GLN A 97 -4.96 12.81 -15.68
N ARG A 98 -3.94 13.56 -15.24
CA ARG A 98 -3.55 14.85 -15.84
C ARG A 98 -2.53 14.70 -16.98
N ALA A 99 -1.85 13.56 -17.03
CA ALA A 99 -0.86 13.26 -18.05
C ALA A 99 -1.48 12.61 -19.31
N GLU A 100 -2.74 12.17 -19.21
CA GLU A 100 -3.62 11.78 -20.33
C GLU A 100 -4.35 12.98 -20.93
#